data_AF-A0AAD2D303-F1
#
_entry.id   AF-A0AAD2D303-F1
#
_cell.length_a   1.000
_cell.length_b   1.000
_cell.length_c   1.000
_cell.angle_alpha   90.00
_cell.angle_beta   90.00
_cell.angle_gamma   90.00
#
_symmetry.space_group_name_H-M   'P 1'
#
loop_
_entity.id
_entity.type
_entity.pdbx_description
1 polymer ?
#
loop_
_entity_poly.entity_id
_entity_poly.type
_entity_poly.pdbx_seq_one_letter_code
_entity_poly.pdbx_strand_id
1 'polypeptide(L)'
;MQIHKKKRKFEMGRQPAITKLGKKKSATLNTELLNYPWQSESVSFKTKNYNTVYNATNNELTRTKTLVKNAIVQIDSTLFRNWYFQHYGIDLSGHAKDKLKAKQEKRTID
;
A
#
# COMPACT_ATOMS: atom_id res chain seq x y z
N MET A 1 45.61 -7.04 11.83
CA MET A 1 45.88 -5.64 11.44
C MET A 1 45.75 -4.75 12.67
N GLN A 2 46.73 -3.88 12.92
CA GLN A 2 46.67 -2.91 14.00
C GLN A 2 45.68 -1.78 13.62
N ILE A 3 44.69 -1.50 14.46
CA ILE A 3 43.72 -0.42 14.22
C ILE A 3 44.43 0.92 14.44
N HIS A 4 44.69 1.67 13.37
CA HIS A 4 45.45 2.93 13.43
C HIS A 4 44.65 4.12 13.98
N LYS A 5 43.32 4.07 13.95
CA LYS A 5 42.44 5.20 14.29
C LYS A 5 41.18 4.77 15.03
N LYS A 6 40.82 5.52 16.08
CA LYS A 6 39.57 5.32 16.84
C LYS A 6 38.37 5.88 16.07
N LYS A 7 37.20 5.25 16.28
CA LYS A 7 35.91 5.62 15.69
C LYS A 7 35.59 7.10 15.92
N ARG A 8 35.08 7.78 14.90
CA ARG A 8 34.70 9.20 14.98
C ARG A 8 33.20 9.41 14.82
N LYS A 9 32.70 10.56 15.29
CA LYS A 9 31.27 10.90 15.26
C LYS A 9 30.71 10.93 13.83
N PHE A 10 31.50 11.32 12.82
CA PHE A 10 31.06 11.36 11.43
C PHE A 10 30.97 9.96 10.77
N GLU A 11 31.51 8.92 11.39
CA GLU A 11 31.41 7.52 10.95
C GLU A 11 30.28 6.78 11.69
N MET A 12 29.45 7.49 12.45
CA MET A 12 28.48 6.85 13.34
C MET A 12 27.31 6.23 12.56
N GLY A 13 26.99 4.98 12.87
CA GLY A 13 25.75 4.33 12.45
C GLY A 13 24.52 4.81 13.24
N ARG A 14 23.35 4.39 12.79
CA ARG A 14 22.07 4.53 13.50
C ARG A 14 21.36 3.18 13.52
N GLN A 15 20.47 3.01 14.49
CA GLN A 15 19.58 1.85 14.51
C GLN A 15 18.59 1.91 13.35
N PRO A 16 18.19 0.75 12.79
CA PRO A 16 17.17 0.70 11.75
C PRO A 16 15.79 1.09 12.32
N ALA A 17 14.94 1.68 11.49
CA ALA A 17 13.63 2.17 11.91
C ALA A 17 12.58 1.07 12.13
N ILE A 18 12.73 -0.11 11.49
CA ILE A 18 11.82 -1.28 11.57
C ILE A 18 10.33 -0.85 11.57
N THR A 19 9.94 -0.08 10.55
CA THR A 19 8.60 0.53 10.48
C THR A 19 7.53 -0.54 10.32
N LYS A 20 6.66 -0.68 11.33
CA LYS A 20 5.53 -1.61 11.33
C LYS A 20 4.24 -0.91 10.92
N LEU A 21 3.34 -1.68 10.33
CA LEU A 21 1.95 -1.28 10.12
C LEU A 21 1.23 -1.09 11.46
N GLY A 22 0.59 0.07 11.66
CA GLY A 22 -0.20 0.39 12.85
C GLY A 22 -0.02 1.82 13.38
N LYS A 23 -0.81 2.15 14.41
CA LYS A 23 -0.91 3.50 15.00
C LYS A 23 0.43 3.95 15.60
N LYS A 24 0.82 5.20 15.30
CA LYS A 24 2.11 5.81 15.69
C LYS A 24 2.40 5.67 17.19
N LYS A 25 3.60 5.20 17.54
CA LYS A 25 4.21 5.38 18.88
C LYS A 25 5.37 6.40 18.91
N SER A 26 5.88 6.87 17.76
CA SER A 26 6.91 7.92 17.72
C SER A 26 6.87 8.73 16.41
N ALA A 27 7.54 9.89 16.41
CA ALA A 27 7.28 11.04 15.56
C ALA A 27 7.32 10.83 14.03
N THR A 28 7.95 9.81 13.48
CA THR A 28 8.53 9.99 12.13
C THR A 28 7.65 9.62 10.93
N LEU A 29 6.61 8.76 10.96
CA LEU A 29 5.69 8.58 9.81
C LEU A 29 4.36 7.94 10.20
N ASN A 30 3.23 8.42 9.64
CA ASN A 30 1.92 7.80 9.87
C ASN A 30 1.81 6.61 8.92
N THR A 31 2.17 5.42 9.40
CA THR A 31 2.30 4.22 8.57
C THR A 31 0.96 3.66 8.09
N GLU A 32 -0.15 4.10 8.70
CA GLU A 32 -1.48 3.58 8.34
C GLU A 32 -1.98 4.16 7.02
N LEU A 33 -1.74 5.45 6.76
CA LEU A 33 -2.19 6.14 5.56
C LEU A 33 -1.00 6.70 4.77
N LEU A 34 -0.72 6.12 3.61
CA LEU A 34 0.34 6.55 2.69
C LEU A 34 -0.25 7.01 1.36
N ASN A 35 0.54 7.79 0.60
CA ASN A 35 0.14 8.29 -0.72
C ASN A 35 0.57 7.32 -1.81
N TYR A 36 -0.38 6.88 -2.64
CA TYR A 36 -0.18 5.94 -3.73
C TYR A 36 -0.56 6.57 -5.08
N PRO A 37 0.37 6.66 -6.04
CA PRO A 37 0.08 7.13 -7.38
C PRO A 37 -0.51 6.02 -8.26
N TRP A 38 -1.53 6.36 -9.05
CA TRP A 38 -2.02 5.57 -10.17
C TRP A 38 -1.44 6.13 -11.46
N GLN A 39 -0.35 5.51 -11.93
CA GLN A 39 0.48 6.08 -12.99
C GLN A 39 -0.26 6.26 -14.33
N SER A 40 -1.14 5.33 -14.71
CA SER A 40 -1.87 5.44 -15.99
C SER A 40 -2.87 6.59 -16.01
N GLU A 41 -3.43 6.94 -14.85
CA GLU A 41 -4.43 8.01 -14.69
C GLU A 41 -3.81 9.32 -14.18
N SER A 42 -2.49 9.34 -13.92
CA SER A 42 -1.75 10.49 -13.38
C SER A 42 -2.35 11.12 -12.10
N VAL A 43 -3.04 10.32 -11.29
CA VAL A 43 -3.64 10.74 -10.01
C VAL A 43 -2.97 10.06 -8.82
N SER A 44 -3.09 10.64 -7.63
CA SER A 44 -2.56 10.06 -6.39
C SER A 44 -3.58 10.20 -5.27
N PHE A 45 -3.74 9.14 -4.47
CA PHE A 45 -4.64 9.16 -3.33
C PHE A 45 -3.96 8.62 -2.08
N LYS A 46 -4.40 9.14 -0.94
CA LYS A 46 -3.93 8.69 0.37
C LYS A 46 -4.80 7.55 0.87
N THR A 47 -4.32 6.32 0.77
CA THR A 47 -5.07 5.12 1.15
C THR A 47 -4.43 4.38 2.31
N LYS A 48 -5.22 3.52 2.94
CA LYS A 48 -4.77 2.69 4.05
C LYS A 48 -4.01 1.46 3.54
N ASN A 49 -2.93 1.10 4.21
CA ASN A 49 -2.23 -0.16 3.98
C ASN A 49 -2.83 -1.31 4.78
N TYR A 50 -3.03 -2.45 4.11
CA TYR A 50 -3.51 -3.68 4.73
C TYR A 50 -2.37 -4.59 5.16
N ASN A 51 -1.52 -5.00 4.22
CA ASN A 51 -0.47 -5.98 4.49
C ASN A 51 0.71 -5.84 3.53
N THR A 52 1.88 -6.28 3.97
CA THR A 52 3.01 -6.56 3.08
C THR A 52 2.88 -7.99 2.58
N VAL A 53 2.83 -8.17 1.26
CA VAL A 53 2.65 -9.48 0.62
C VAL A 53 3.99 -10.10 0.24
N TYR A 54 4.95 -9.27 -0.16
CA TYR A 54 6.25 -9.76 -0.61
C TYR A 54 7.35 -8.73 -0.40
N ASN A 55 8.56 -9.25 -0.21
CA ASN A 55 9.79 -8.47 -0.25
C ASN A 55 10.91 -9.35 -0.82
N ALA A 56 11.68 -8.82 -1.77
CA ALA A 56 12.71 -9.57 -2.48
C ALA A 56 13.92 -9.96 -1.60
N THR A 57 14.22 -9.16 -0.58
CA THR A 57 15.47 -9.33 0.19
C THR A 57 15.35 -10.28 1.37
N ASN A 58 14.19 -10.30 2.03
CA ASN A 58 13.98 -11.09 3.25
C ASN A 58 12.49 -11.32 3.51
N ASN A 59 12.11 -12.59 3.67
CA ASN A 59 10.74 -13.03 3.97
C ASN A 59 10.28 -12.69 5.40
N GLU A 60 11.21 -12.50 6.34
CA GLU A 60 10.88 -12.07 7.70
C GLU A 60 10.21 -10.69 7.73
N LEU A 61 10.52 -9.83 6.76
CA LEU A 61 9.92 -8.51 6.65
C LEU A 61 8.45 -8.60 6.25
N THR A 62 8.10 -9.56 5.39
CA THR A 62 6.71 -9.89 5.03
C THR A 62 5.97 -10.45 6.25
N ARG A 63 6.53 -11.47 6.91
CA ARG A 63 5.92 -12.14 8.08
C ARG A 63 5.59 -11.16 9.20
N THR A 64 6.50 -10.23 9.46
CA THR A 64 6.39 -9.27 10.55
C THR A 64 5.77 -7.94 10.14
N LYS A 65 5.21 -7.84 8.92
CA LYS A 65 4.52 -6.64 8.41
C LYS A 65 5.37 -5.37 8.50
N THR A 66 6.65 -5.50 8.16
CA THR A 66 7.59 -4.36 8.11
C THR A 66 7.54 -3.71 6.74
N LEU A 67 7.47 -2.38 6.71
CA LEU A 67 7.59 -1.61 5.48
C LEU A 67 9.04 -1.23 5.24
N VAL A 68 9.53 -1.50 4.03
CA VAL A 68 10.84 -1.11 3.53
C VAL A 68 10.67 -0.66 2.08
N LYS A 69 11.59 0.16 1.55
CA LYS A 69 11.64 0.44 0.11
C LYS A 69 11.75 -0.90 -0.64
N ASN A 70 10.92 -1.10 -1.67
CA ASN A 70 10.75 -2.34 -2.45
C ASN A 70 9.80 -3.40 -1.87
N ALA A 71 9.08 -3.12 -0.77
CA ALA A 71 8.01 -4.00 -0.31
C ALA A 71 6.79 -3.93 -1.26
N ILE A 72 6.26 -5.09 -1.64
CA ILE A 72 4.97 -5.19 -2.34
C ILE A 72 3.87 -5.25 -1.28
N VAL A 73 2.94 -4.31 -1.34
CA VAL A 73 1.90 -4.12 -0.33
C VAL A 73 0.51 -4.18 -0.95
N GLN A 74 -0.46 -4.61 -0.15
CA GLN A 74 -1.87 -4.53 -0.47
C GLN A 74 -2.46 -3.26 0.13
N ILE A 75 -3.13 -2.47 -0.72
CA ILE A 75 -3.73 -1.19 -0.38
C ILE A 75 -5.26 -1.26 -0.43
N ASP A 76 -5.93 -0.38 0.30
CA ASP A 76 -7.37 -0.12 0.12
C ASP A 76 -7.62 0.59 -1.22
N SER A 77 -8.63 0.11 -1.96
CA SER A 77 -9.00 0.57 -3.30
C SER A 77 -10.19 1.53 -3.35
N THR A 78 -10.87 1.77 -2.21
CA THR A 78 -12.11 2.58 -2.15
C THR A 78 -11.98 3.95 -2.81
N LEU A 79 -10.93 4.71 -2.49
CA LEU A 79 -10.72 6.05 -3.07
C LEU A 79 -10.50 6.01 -4.58
N PHE A 80 -9.68 5.07 -5.07
CA PHE A 80 -9.40 4.91 -6.50
C PHE A 80 -10.67 4.54 -7.27
N ARG A 81 -11.48 3.63 -6.73
CA ARG A 81 -12.74 3.22 -7.35
C ARG A 81 -13.76 4.35 -7.40
N ASN A 82 -13.93 5.08 -6.30
CA ASN A 82 -14.87 6.20 -6.24
C ASN A 82 -14.48 7.29 -7.24
N TRP A 83 -13.19 7.60 -7.34
CA TRP A 83 -12.69 8.56 -8.33
C TRP A 83 -12.94 8.07 -9.76
N TYR A 84 -12.65 6.79 -10.05
CA TYR A 84 -12.88 6.23 -11.39
C TYR A 84 -14.35 6.25 -11.79
N PHE A 85 -15.26 5.97 -10.84
CA PHE A 85 -16.70 6.06 -11.07
C PHE A 85 -17.14 7.51 -11.34
N GLN A 86 -16.62 8.49 -10.60
CA GLN A 86 -16.94 9.90 -10.84
C GLN A 86 -16.36 10.43 -12.16
N HIS A 87 -15.18 9.96 -12.55
CA HIS A 87 -14.49 10.45 -13.74
C HIS A 87 -15.02 9.82 -15.03
N TYR A 88 -15.29 8.51 -15.03
CA TYR A 88 -15.69 7.76 -16.22
C TYR A 88 -17.13 7.23 -16.17
N GLY A 89 -17.83 7.30 -15.03
CA GLY A 89 -19.17 6.73 -14.87
C GLY A 89 -19.20 5.20 -14.77
N ILE A 90 -18.03 4.55 -14.76
CA ILE A 90 -17.90 3.09 -14.76
C ILE A 90 -17.68 2.60 -13.33
N ASP A 91 -18.54 1.69 -12.86
CA ASP A 91 -18.40 1.07 -11.55
C ASP A 91 -17.43 -0.12 -11.60
N LEU A 92 -16.28 0.03 -10.95
CA LEU A 92 -15.27 -1.03 -10.82
C LEU A 92 -15.60 -2.07 -9.73
N SER A 93 -16.77 -2.06 -9.08
CA SER A 93 -17.17 -3.27 -8.34
C SER A 93 -17.35 -4.39 -9.32
N GLY A 94 -16.77 -5.56 -9.01
CA GLY A 94 -17.11 -6.80 -9.71
C GLY A 94 -18.63 -7.08 -9.78
N HIS A 95 -19.45 -6.43 -8.95
CA HIS A 95 -20.91 -6.47 -8.97
C HIS A 95 -21.56 -5.80 -10.20
N ALA A 96 -20.82 -5.08 -11.04
CA ALA A 96 -21.37 -4.54 -12.29
C ALA A 96 -21.83 -5.67 -13.24
N LYS A 97 -21.09 -6.79 -13.29
CA LYS A 97 -21.48 -7.99 -14.06
C LYS A 97 -22.68 -8.71 -13.45
N ASP A 98 -22.78 -8.79 -12.13
CA ASP A 98 -23.91 -9.41 -11.44
C ASP A 98 -25.19 -8.59 -11.59
N LYS A 99 -25.11 -7.25 -11.55
CA LYS A 99 -26.24 -6.36 -11.83
C LYS A 99 -26.73 -6.44 -13.28
N LEU A 100 -25.82 -6.63 -14.24
CA LEU A 100 -26.18 -6.85 -15.66
C LEU A 100 -26.87 -8.21 -15.86
N LYS A 101 -26.38 -9.29 -15.24
CA LYS A 101 -27.04 -10.61 -15.26
C LYS A 101 -28.42 -10.58 -14.61
N ALA A 102 -28.55 -9.96 -13.42
CA ALA A 102 -29.83 -9.81 -12.74
C ALA A 102 -30.84 -8.95 -13.53
N LYS A 103 -30.37 -7.99 -14.35
CA LYS A 103 -31.22 -7.18 -15.24
C LYS A 103 -31.63 -7.94 -16.51
N GLN A 104 -30.84 -8.91 -16.96
CA GLN A 104 -31.17 -9.79 -18.08
C GLN A 104 -32.17 -10.88 -17.66
N GLU A 105 -31.98 -11.53 -16.50
CA GLU A 105 -32.95 -12.52 -15.98
C GLU A 105 -34.34 -11.93 -15.75
N LYS A 106 -34.44 -10.68 -15.25
CA LYS A 106 -35.73 -10.00 -15.08
C LYS A 106 -36.43 -9.62 -16.39
N ARG A 107 -35.72 -9.56 -17.52
CA ARG A 107 -36.32 -9.26 -18.84
C ARG A 107 -36.81 -10.50 -19.59
N THR A 108 -36.48 -11.69 -19.12
CA THR A 108 -36.82 -12.97 -19.77
C THR A 108 -38.00 -13.66 -19.07
N ILE A 109 -38.48 -13.12 -17.95
CA ILE A 109 -39.57 -13.68 -17.14
C ILE A 109 -40.91 -12.93 -17.39
N ASP A 110 -40.89 -11.89 -18.23
CA ASP A 110 -42.08 -11.26 -18.83
C ASP A 110 -42.25 -11.73 -20.29
#